data_AF-A0A930MUF6-F1
#
_entry.id   AF-A0A930MUF6-F1
#
_cell.length_a   1.000
_cell.length_b   1.000
_cell.length_c   1.000
_cell.angle_alpha   90.00
_cell.angle_beta   90.00
_cell.angle_gamma   90.00
#
_symmetry.space_group_name_H-M   'P 1'
#
loop_
_entity.id
_entity.type
_entity.pdbx_description
1 polymer ?
#
loop_
_entity_poly.entity_id
_entity_poly.type
_entity_poly.pdbx_seq_one_letter_code
_entity_poly.pdbx_strand_id
1 'polypeptide(L)'
;MADAEELIRQPHGREQQVKMEIVSMIHGGEPPYDVIYHVAQWLEKASGEPGYAQYVLDAMRAVYGCALQHVRPMEDELRDVEARLVRIRAAYENPVFTEEEKKRIRFAIDLHVKNIARLKECIARAKANGEPAEIVKN
;
A
#
# COMPACT_ATOMS: atom_id res chain seq x y z
N MET A 1 23.09 -29.22 -17.58
CA MET A 1 21.98 -28.29 -17.90
C MET A 1 20.71 -29.10 -17.73
N ALA A 2 20.01 -28.96 -16.59
CA ALA A 2 18.77 -29.70 -16.37
C ALA A 2 17.72 -29.26 -17.40
N ASP A 3 16.97 -30.21 -17.92
CA ASP A 3 15.98 -29.98 -18.98
C ASP A 3 14.86 -29.07 -18.45
N ALA A 4 14.41 -28.09 -19.23
CA ALA A 4 13.42 -27.10 -18.78
C ALA A 4 12.11 -27.76 -18.32
N GLU A 5 11.78 -28.92 -18.90
CA GLU A 5 10.64 -29.76 -18.50
C GLU A 5 10.81 -30.42 -17.13
N GLU A 6 12.04 -30.73 -16.73
CA GLU A 6 12.35 -31.33 -15.44
C GLU A 6 12.26 -30.30 -14.31
N LEU A 7 12.61 -29.03 -14.58
CA LEU A 7 12.37 -27.92 -13.67
C LEU A 7 10.87 -27.68 -13.43
N ILE A 8 10.02 -27.73 -14.47
CA ILE A 8 8.56 -27.53 -14.37
C ILE A 8 7.89 -28.61 -13.50
N ARG A 9 8.44 -29.83 -13.47
CA ARG A 9 7.92 -30.97 -12.71
C ARG A 9 8.33 -30.96 -11.22
N GLN A 10 9.23 -30.07 -10.81
CA GLN A 10 9.62 -29.98 -9.41
C GLN A 10 8.47 -29.40 -8.57
N PRO A 11 8.22 -29.90 -7.35
CA PRO A 11 7.28 -29.28 -6.45
C PRO A 11 7.88 -27.94 -5.99
N HIS A 12 7.54 -26.85 -6.69
CA HIS A 12 7.97 -25.49 -6.34
C HIS A 12 7.21 -25.00 -5.10
N GLY A 13 7.42 -25.63 -3.94
CA GLY A 13 6.52 -25.53 -2.78
C GLY A 13 6.08 -24.10 -2.43
N ARG A 14 7.01 -23.14 -2.42
CA ARG A 14 6.73 -21.73 -2.08
C ARG A 14 6.14 -20.94 -3.25
N GLU A 15 6.59 -21.21 -4.47
CA GLU A 15 6.11 -20.57 -5.69
C GLU A 15 4.71 -21.08 -6.10
N GLN A 16 4.41 -22.35 -5.87
CA GLN A 16 3.07 -22.91 -6.05
C GLN A 16 2.11 -22.36 -5.01
N GLN A 17 2.57 -22.20 -3.76
CA GLN A 17 1.76 -21.60 -2.72
C GLN A 17 1.31 -20.18 -3.10
N VAL A 18 2.23 -19.29 -3.50
CA VAL A 18 1.85 -17.93 -3.89
C VAL A 18 0.95 -17.90 -5.13
N LYS A 19 1.14 -18.81 -6.09
CA LYS A 19 0.22 -18.94 -7.24
C LYS A 19 -1.20 -19.28 -6.80
N MET A 20 -1.35 -20.23 -5.88
CA MET A 20 -2.66 -20.62 -5.34
C MET A 20 -3.29 -19.48 -4.53
N GLU A 21 -2.51 -18.75 -3.74
CA GLU A 21 -2.95 -17.57 -3.01
C GLU A 21 -3.47 -16.49 -3.96
N ILE A 22 -2.73 -16.15 -5.03
CA ILE A 22 -3.14 -15.18 -6.05
C ILE A 22 -4.47 -15.61 -6.70
N VAL A 23 -4.59 -16.86 -7.14
CA VAL A 23 -5.83 -17.36 -7.76
C VAL A 23 -7.00 -17.30 -6.77
N SER A 24 -6.77 -17.64 -5.51
CA SER A 24 -7.79 -17.54 -4.46
C SER A 24 -8.23 -16.11 -4.22
N MET A 25 -7.31 -15.14 -4.19
CA MET A 25 -7.63 -13.72 -4.05
C MET A 25 -8.46 -13.22 -5.24
N ILE A 26 -8.09 -13.61 -6.46
CA ILE A 26 -8.85 -13.26 -7.67
C ILE A 26 -10.26 -13.87 -7.63
N HIS A 27 -10.40 -15.15 -7.26
CA HIS A 27 -11.71 -15.78 -7.08
C HIS A 27 -12.53 -15.14 -5.97
N GLY A 28 -11.88 -14.65 -4.90
CA GLY A 28 -12.51 -13.92 -3.81
C GLY A 28 -12.95 -12.50 -4.19
N GLY A 29 -12.57 -12.00 -5.36
CA GLY A 29 -12.86 -10.62 -5.78
C GLY A 29 -12.00 -9.59 -5.06
N GLU A 30 -10.83 -9.99 -4.55
CA GLU A 30 -9.90 -9.06 -3.92
C GLU A 30 -9.45 -7.98 -4.92
N PRO A 31 -9.27 -6.73 -4.48
CA PRO A 31 -8.83 -5.66 -5.36
C PRO A 31 -7.47 -5.96 -6.00
N PRO A 32 -7.24 -5.56 -7.26
CA PRO A 32 -5.96 -5.78 -7.94
C PRO A 32 -4.75 -5.24 -7.17
N TYR A 33 -4.89 -4.13 -6.45
CA TYR A 33 -3.80 -3.55 -5.64
C TYR A 33 -3.39 -4.44 -4.46
N ASP A 34 -4.37 -5.10 -3.84
CA ASP A 34 -4.13 -6.00 -2.70
C ASP A 34 -3.41 -7.26 -3.20
N VAL A 35 -3.77 -7.75 -4.39
CA VAL A 35 -3.06 -8.86 -5.06
C VAL A 35 -1.61 -8.49 -5.38
N ILE A 36 -1.36 -7.30 -5.95
CA ILE A 36 -0.01 -6.83 -6.27
C ILE A 36 0.82 -6.68 -4.98
N TYR A 37 0.23 -6.11 -3.94
CA TYR A 37 0.93 -5.93 -2.66
C TYR A 37 1.27 -7.27 -2.00
N HIS A 38 0.35 -8.24 -2.04
CA HIS A 38 0.60 -9.61 -1.56
C HIS A 38 1.79 -10.26 -2.27
N VAL A 39 1.85 -10.13 -3.59
CA VAL A 39 3.00 -10.62 -4.38
C VAL A 39 4.29 -9.90 -3.99
N ALA A 40 4.24 -8.59 -3.78
CA ALA A 40 5.42 -7.84 -3.34
C ALA A 40 5.91 -8.28 -1.95
N GLN A 41 5.01 -8.57 -1.02
CA GLN A 41 5.35 -9.13 0.30
C GLN A 41 5.98 -10.53 0.19
N TRP A 42 5.50 -11.36 -0.72
CA TRP A 42 6.10 -12.66 -0.98
C TRP A 42 7.50 -12.50 -1.58
N LEU A 43 7.67 -11.61 -2.56
CA LEU A 43 8.97 -11.32 -3.18
C LEU A 43 9.97 -10.78 -2.18
N GLU A 44 9.58 -9.83 -1.33
CA GLU A 44 10.42 -9.30 -0.24
C GLU A 44 10.98 -10.43 0.65
N LYS A 45 10.12 -11.39 1.03
CA LYS A 45 10.53 -12.55 1.85
C LYS A 45 11.41 -13.52 1.06
N ALA A 46 11.14 -13.71 -0.23
CA ALA A 46 11.86 -14.64 -1.08
C ALA A 46 13.25 -14.13 -1.47
N SER A 47 13.38 -12.83 -1.75
CA SER A 47 14.64 -12.16 -2.10
C SER A 47 15.47 -11.77 -0.88
N GLY A 48 14.84 -11.65 0.30
CA GLY A 48 15.50 -11.14 1.50
C GLY A 48 15.84 -9.66 1.39
N GLU A 49 15.00 -8.87 0.70
CA GLU A 49 15.16 -7.43 0.48
C GLU A 49 14.13 -6.65 1.31
N PRO A 50 14.41 -6.30 2.59
CA PRO A 50 13.44 -5.64 3.45
C PRO A 50 13.01 -4.28 2.88
N GLY A 51 11.70 -4.05 2.84
CA GLY A 51 11.12 -2.79 2.38
C GLY A 51 10.70 -2.78 0.92
N TYR A 52 10.97 -3.82 0.13
CA TYR A 52 10.49 -3.94 -1.24
C TYR A 52 8.96 -3.83 -1.34
N ALA A 53 8.22 -4.48 -0.43
CA ALA A 53 6.77 -4.39 -0.42
C ALA A 53 6.28 -2.96 -0.17
N GLN A 54 6.92 -2.26 0.79
CA GLN A 54 6.60 -0.87 1.09
C GLN A 54 6.90 0.04 -0.11
N TYR A 55 8.02 -0.17 -0.80
CA TYR A 55 8.36 0.57 -2.02
C TYR A 55 7.30 0.41 -3.12
N VAL A 56 6.82 -0.82 -3.34
CA VAL A 56 5.73 -1.08 -4.29
C VAL A 56 4.44 -0.39 -3.86
N LEU A 57 4.09 -0.41 -2.57
CA LEU A 57 2.92 0.29 -2.04
C LEU A 57 3.00 1.81 -2.25
N ASP A 58 4.17 2.40 -2.00
CA ASP A 58 4.40 3.84 -2.19
C ASP A 58 4.31 4.23 -3.67
N ALA A 59 4.85 3.40 -4.57
CA ALA A 59 4.71 3.58 -6.02
C ALA A 59 3.24 3.49 -6.47
N MET A 60 2.47 2.54 -5.93
CA MET A 60 1.05 2.42 -6.23
C MET A 60 0.25 3.64 -5.76
N ARG A 61 0.55 4.16 -4.56
CA ARG A 61 -0.08 5.39 -4.04
C ARG A 61 0.26 6.61 -4.89
N ALA A 62 1.51 6.75 -5.31
CA ALA A 62 1.96 7.87 -6.12
C ALA A 62 1.33 7.84 -7.54
N VAL A 63 1.35 6.69 -8.20
CA VAL A 63 0.90 6.57 -9.60
C VAL A 63 -0.61 6.36 -9.66
N TYR A 64 -1.12 5.24 -9.13
CA TYR A 64 -2.54 4.92 -9.23
C TYR A 64 -3.39 5.83 -8.37
N GLY A 65 -2.95 6.15 -7.14
CA GLY A 65 -3.66 7.07 -6.27
C GLY A 65 -3.58 8.52 -6.74
N CYS A 66 -2.41 9.15 -6.61
CA CYS A 66 -2.26 10.59 -6.81
C CYS A 66 -2.33 11.01 -8.29
N ALA A 67 -1.64 10.30 -9.20
CA ALA A 67 -1.56 10.72 -10.60
C ALA A 67 -2.79 10.30 -11.42
N LEU A 68 -3.24 9.05 -11.26
CA LEU A 68 -4.39 8.49 -11.98
C LEU A 68 -5.72 8.65 -11.23
N GLN A 69 -5.69 9.26 -10.04
CA GLN A 69 -6.88 9.57 -9.23
C GLN A 69 -7.73 8.34 -8.89
N HIS A 70 -7.13 7.15 -8.79
CA HIS A 70 -7.86 5.99 -8.31
C HIS A 70 -8.20 6.15 -6.83
N VAL A 71 -9.49 6.07 -6.53
CA VAL A 71 -10.03 6.35 -5.20
C VAL A 71 -9.45 5.41 -4.15
N ARG A 72 -9.40 4.11 -4.43
CA ARG A 72 -9.03 3.10 -3.42
C ARG A 72 -7.60 3.27 -2.87
N PRO A 73 -6.53 3.36 -3.69
CA PRO A 73 -5.18 3.61 -3.17
C PRO A 73 -5.08 4.87 -2.30
N MET A 74 -5.81 5.94 -2.63
CA MET A 74 -5.84 7.16 -1.82
C MET A 74 -6.62 6.98 -0.51
N GLU A 75 -7.72 6.22 -0.50
CA GLU A 75 -8.46 5.89 0.72
C GLU A 75 -7.65 5.02 1.69
N ASP A 76 -6.87 4.08 1.15
CA ASP A 76 -5.97 3.24 1.95
C ASP A 76 -4.80 4.07 2.51
N GLU A 77 -4.21 4.98 1.73
CA GLU A 77 -3.23 5.95 2.25
C GLU A 77 -3.85 6.83 3.34
N LEU A 78 -5.07 7.34 3.13
CA LEU A 78 -5.76 8.18 4.09
C LEU A 78 -5.95 7.47 5.43
N ARG A 79 -6.40 6.20 5.40
CA ARG A 79 -6.58 5.37 6.60
C ARG A 79 -5.27 5.21 7.38
N ASP A 80 -4.16 4.96 6.69
CA ASP A 80 -2.86 4.78 7.31
C ASP A 80 -2.32 6.08 7.93
N VAL A 81 -2.47 7.21 7.22
CA VAL A 81 -2.03 8.52 7.72
C VAL A 81 -2.88 8.95 8.92
N GLU A 82 -4.19 8.69 8.91
CA GLU A 82 -5.08 8.94 10.05
C GLU A 82 -4.69 8.07 11.26
N ALA A 83 -4.45 6.77 11.08
CA ALA A 83 -4.00 5.88 12.14
C ALA A 83 -2.64 6.30 12.71
N ARG A 84 -1.70 6.74 11.84
CA ARG A 84 -0.41 7.27 12.26
C ARG A 84 -0.55 8.58 13.03
N LEU A 85 -1.43 9.48 12.61
CA LEU A 85 -1.70 10.73 13.32
C LEU A 85 -2.22 10.49 14.75
N VAL A 86 -3.08 9.50 14.96
CA VAL A 86 -3.55 9.11 16.31
C VAL A 86 -2.36 8.73 17.20
N ARG A 87 -1.43 7.91 16.69
CA ARG A 87 -0.22 7.52 17.44
C ARG A 87 0.69 8.70 17.74
N ILE A 88 0.88 9.62 16.79
CA ILE A 88 1.72 10.82 16.99
C ILE A 88 1.08 11.76 18.01
N ARG A 89 -0.25 11.93 18.00
CA ARG A 89 -0.96 12.71 19.02
C ARG A 89 -0.82 12.08 20.41
N ALA A 90 -0.92 10.76 20.52
CA ALA A 90 -0.67 10.07 21.79
C ALA A 90 0.78 10.27 22.27
N ALA A 91 1.75 10.28 21.36
CA ALA A 91 3.14 10.60 21.70
C ALA A 91 3.30 12.04 22.18
N TYR A 92 2.59 13.01 21.61
CA TYR A 92 2.65 14.42 22.04
C TYR A 92 2.20 14.62 23.49
N GLU A 93 1.16 13.89 23.91
CA GLU A 93 0.63 13.94 25.29
C GLU A 93 1.51 13.18 26.29
N ASN A 94 2.49 12.40 25.83
CA ASN A 94 3.34 11.62 26.72
C ASN A 94 4.32 12.55 27.50
N PRO A 95 4.27 12.55 28.84
CA PRO A 95 5.10 13.43 29.66
C PRO A 95 6.60 13.08 29.62
N VAL A 96 6.98 11.92 29.08
CA VAL A 96 8.38 11.50 28.92
C VAL A 96 9.16 12.40 27.97
N PHE A 97 8.48 13.05 27.02
CA PHE A 97 9.13 13.91 26.04
C PHE A 97 9.37 15.32 26.57
N THR A 98 10.56 15.84 26.26
CA THR A 98 10.96 17.23 26.51
C THR A 98 10.18 18.20 25.63
N GLU A 99 10.23 19.49 25.98
CA GLU A 99 9.56 20.54 25.20
C GLU A 99 10.09 20.65 23.76
N GLU A 100 11.39 20.44 23.53
CA GLU A 100 11.96 20.41 22.18
C GLU A 100 11.47 19.20 21.36
N GLU A 101 11.34 18.03 21.98
CA GLU A 101 10.75 16.86 21.33
C GLU A 101 9.27 17.07 21.03
N LYS A 102 8.52 17.66 21.97
CA LYS A 102 7.12 18.03 21.75
C LYS A 102 6.94 19.03 20.61
N LYS A 103 7.85 20.00 20.44
CA LYS A 103 7.87 20.87 19.25
C LYS A 103 8.02 20.07 17.96
N ARG A 104 8.95 19.12 17.90
CA ARG A 104 9.13 18.23 16.73
C ARG A 104 7.91 17.37 16.45
N ILE A 105 7.31 16.80 17.50
CA ILE A 105 6.07 16.02 17.40
C ILE A 105 4.93 16.91 16.87
N ARG A 106 4.82 18.16 17.33
CA ARG A 106 3.84 19.13 16.82
C ARG A 106 4.01 19.38 15.33
N PHE A 107 5.24 19.59 14.85
CA PHE A 107 5.49 19.72 13.41
C PHE A 107 5.06 18.48 12.62
N ALA A 108 5.31 17.28 13.17
CA ALA A 108 4.85 16.04 12.55
C ALA A 108 3.31 15.98 12.50
N ILE A 109 2.61 16.38 13.57
CA ILE A 109 1.14 16.47 13.61
C ILE A 109 0.64 17.40 12.50
N ASP A 110 1.19 18.61 12.39
CA ASP A 110 0.78 19.59 11.40
C ASP A 110 0.94 19.07 9.96
N LEU A 111 2.06 18.37 9.69
CA LEU A 111 2.31 17.75 8.39
C LEU A 111 1.28 16.67 8.06
N HIS A 112 0.95 15.81 9.02
CA HIS A 112 -0.04 14.74 8.82
C HIS A 112 -1.45 15.31 8.63
N VAL A 113 -1.83 16.33 9.39
CA VAL A 113 -3.12 17.02 9.23
C VAL A 113 -3.24 17.63 7.84
N LYS A 114 -2.20 18.30 7.34
CA LYS A 114 -2.18 18.84 5.98
C LYS A 114 -2.27 17.75 4.92
N ASN A 115 -1.57 16.62 5.10
CA ASN A 115 -1.66 15.51 4.15
C ASN A 115 -3.06 14.87 4.12
N ILE A 116 -3.69 14.68 5.28
CA ILE A 116 -5.07 14.18 5.40
C ILE A 116 -6.05 15.10 4.65
N ALA A 117 -5.93 16.42 4.83
CA ALA A 117 -6.78 17.38 4.12
C ALA A 117 -6.59 17.27 2.60
N ARG A 118 -5.35 17.24 2.13
CA ARG A 118 -5.00 17.05 0.71
C ARG A 118 -5.60 15.77 0.14
N LEU A 119 -5.45 14.64 0.84
CA LEU A 119 -5.98 13.34 0.41
C LEU A 119 -7.51 13.36 0.33
N LYS A 120 -8.20 13.93 1.33
CA LYS A 120 -9.67 14.08 1.31
C LYS A 120 -10.15 14.88 0.11
N GLU A 121 -9.48 15.99 -0.22
CA GLU A 121 -9.80 16.78 -1.41
C GLU A 121 -9.54 16.01 -2.72
N CYS A 122 -8.42 15.30 -2.83
CA CYS A 122 -8.13 14.48 -4.01
C CYS A 122 -9.16 13.38 -4.20
N ILE A 123 -9.54 12.67 -3.13
CA ILE A 123 -10.58 11.64 -3.18
C ILE A 123 -11.92 12.23 -3.57
N ALA A 124 -12.30 13.39 -3.03
CA ALA A 124 -13.55 14.06 -3.38
C ALA A 124 -13.58 14.44 -4.87
N ARG A 125 -12.49 15.00 -5.40
CA ARG A 125 -12.34 15.30 -6.83
C ARG A 125 -12.41 14.03 -7.69
N ALA A 126 -11.67 12.99 -7.31
CA ALA A 126 -11.66 11.72 -8.02
C ALA A 126 -13.07 11.09 -8.11
N LYS A 127 -13.82 11.11 -7.01
CA LYS A 127 -15.21 10.63 -6.97
C LYS A 127 -16.15 11.48 -7.82
N ALA A 128 -15.94 12.80 -7.86
CA ALA A 128 -16.76 13.72 -8.66
C ALA A 128 -16.46 13.62 -10.17
N ASN A 129 -15.22 13.30 -10.55
CA ASN A 129 -14.76 13.21 -11.93
C ASN A 129 -14.97 11.84 -12.57
N GLY A 130 -15.55 10.87 -11.85
CA GLY A 130 -15.51 9.45 -12.18
C GLY A 130 -15.96 9.09 -13.60
N GLU A 131 -15.01 9.07 -14.54
CA GLU A 131 -14.98 8.01 -15.54
C GLU A 131 -14.53 6.73 -14.81
N PRO A 132 -15.29 5.63 -14.89
CA PRO A 132 -14.82 4.36 -14.35
C PRO A 132 -13.50 4.01 -15.05
N ALA A 133 -12.54 3.49 -14.28
CA ALA A 133 -11.38 2.80 -14.84
C ALA A 133 -11.88 1.49 -15.48
N GLU A 134 -12.61 1.60 -16.59
CA GLU A 134 -12.98 0.47 -17.43
C GLU A 134 -11.71 -0.02 -18.09
N ILE A 135 -11.17 -1.12 -17.55
CA ILE A 135 -10.23 -1.93 -18.29
C ILE A 135 -11.05 -2.60 -19.40
N VAL A 136 -11.13 -1.95 -20.56
CA VAL A 136 -11.62 -2.58 -21.78
C VAL A 136 -10.60 -3.65 -22.15
N LYS A 137 -10.91 -4.90 -21.81
CA LYS A 137 -10.14 -6.06 -22.27
C LYS A 137 -10.48 -6.27 -23.74
N ASN A 138 -9.49 -6.14 -24.62
CA ASN A 138 -9.55 -6.65 -25.99
C ASN A 138 -9.56 -8.18 -25.98
#